data_AF-A0A1B6CKG0-F1
#
_entry.id   AF-A0A1B6CKG0-F1
#
_cell.length_a   1.000
_cell.length_b   1.000
_cell.length_c   1.000
_cell.angle_alpha   90.00
_cell.angle_beta   90.00
_cell.angle_gamma   90.00
#
_symmetry.space_group_name_H-M   'P 1'
#
loop_
_entity.id
_entity.type
_entity.pdbx_description
1 polymer ?
#
loop_
_entity_poly.entity_id
_entity_poly.type
_entity_poly.pdbx_seq_one_letter_code
_entity_poly.pdbx_strand_id
1 'polypeptide(L)'
;MIAKVTAPDLAQDVAGAEVLLSRHQEHKTEIDTRADAFTNFYATGNTLINQGHFLANEIQDKIRVLEQRKHLLNDTWERRKIIYEQNLDTQMFKREADLLENWIVSREPTLQDGKLGESIPQVEELIRKHEDFEKTIEAQEDKFHALRRITLLERAFQRQQEAELAARQAEKERVEKERVEARKRREVQRITDERRREGERRQGQRDLRPGQEMNGGIEISDKPTSVVITDQDLQAPVILVSNLSGRNSPVDTQNPDPVESDYSLARSKSAVIDFQSLRLPHETADSPIGLQKSSSISSLFGDRLNRKGDIKRAESMKSDLKKPKRTPSFTTRRRTQSFRKLQKLEQLDQLPPVEIQGILDRKHELQSGGKKAAIRSWKTLYTVLCGQLLCFFKDQDDFVASKAATSPIIIFKAK
;
A
#
# COMPACT_ATOMS: atom_id res chain seq x y z
N MET A 1 31.21 12.32 -18.07
CA MET A 1 30.63 10.97 -18.22
C MET A 1 29.21 10.93 -17.65
N ILE A 2 29.01 11.04 -16.33
CA ILE A 2 27.68 11.07 -15.68
C ILE A 2 26.69 12.00 -16.42
N ALA A 3 27.06 13.26 -16.66
CA ALA A 3 26.19 14.21 -17.39
C ALA A 3 25.91 13.88 -18.87
N LYS A 4 26.66 12.97 -19.52
CA LYS A 4 26.29 12.43 -20.85
C LYS A 4 25.22 11.33 -20.72
N VAL A 5 25.32 10.52 -19.66
CA VAL A 5 24.39 9.43 -19.34
C VAL A 5 23.04 9.98 -18.89
N THR A 6 23.05 10.98 -18.01
CA THR A 6 21.83 11.59 -17.44
C THR A 6 21.25 12.69 -18.35
N ALA A 7 21.13 12.44 -19.65
CA ALA A 7 20.31 13.28 -20.52
C ALA A 7 18.86 13.29 -20.01
N PRO A 8 18.12 14.40 -20.12
CA PRO A 8 16.73 14.45 -19.65
C PRO A 8 15.81 13.64 -20.59
N ASP A 9 16.03 13.74 -21.89
CA ASP A 9 15.08 13.37 -22.93
C ASP A 9 14.82 11.86 -23.04
N LEU A 10 13.63 11.49 -23.49
CA LEU A 10 13.20 10.14 -23.84
C LEU A 10 12.53 10.17 -25.21
N ALA A 11 12.58 9.06 -25.95
CA ALA A 11 11.97 8.99 -27.27
C ALA A 11 10.45 8.80 -27.20
N GLN A 12 9.78 9.33 -28.22
CA GLN A 12 8.32 9.24 -28.41
C GLN A 12 7.93 8.14 -29.42
N ASP A 13 8.92 7.39 -29.91
CA ASP A 13 8.82 6.39 -30.96
C ASP A 13 9.82 5.25 -30.70
N VAL A 14 9.66 4.12 -31.40
CA VAL A 14 10.51 2.92 -31.22
C VAL A 14 11.93 3.17 -31.74
N ALA A 15 12.10 3.77 -32.91
CA ALA A 15 13.42 3.95 -33.52
C ALA A 15 14.29 4.94 -32.73
N GLY A 16 13.71 6.04 -32.24
CA GLY A 16 14.37 6.95 -31.31
C GLY A 16 14.79 6.26 -30.00
N ALA A 17 13.96 5.36 -29.47
CA ALA A 17 14.28 4.62 -28.24
C ALA A 17 15.42 3.61 -28.46
N GLU A 18 15.44 2.90 -29.59
CA GLU A 18 16.53 2.01 -30.00
C GLU A 18 17.86 2.77 -30.17
N VAL A 19 17.83 3.95 -30.79
CA VAL A 19 19.02 4.82 -30.95
C VAL A 19 19.54 5.32 -29.60
N LEU A 20 18.66 5.72 -28.67
CA LEU A 20 19.06 6.11 -27.31
C LEU A 20 19.70 4.95 -26.54
N LEU A 21 19.13 3.74 -26.63
CA LEU A 21 19.65 2.55 -25.98
C LEU A 21 21.02 2.13 -26.56
N SER A 22 21.17 2.18 -27.89
CA SER A 22 22.43 1.90 -28.58
C SER A 22 23.54 2.87 -28.15
N ARG A 23 23.27 4.18 -28.17
CA ARG A 23 24.20 5.22 -27.69
C ARG A 23 24.53 5.07 -26.19
N HIS A 24 23.58 4.61 -25.38
CA HIS A 24 23.83 4.32 -23.97
C HIS A 24 24.77 3.11 -23.81
N GLN A 25 24.72 2.13 -24.70
CA GLN A 25 25.67 1.02 -24.76
C GLN A 25 27.06 1.44 -25.26
N GLU A 26 27.17 2.42 -26.18
CA GLU A 26 28.46 3.06 -26.51
C GLU A 26 29.09 3.72 -25.28
N HIS A 27 28.27 4.33 -24.41
CA HIS A 27 28.76 4.90 -23.16
C HIS A 27 29.23 3.83 -22.17
N LYS A 28 28.75 2.58 -22.28
CA LYS A 28 29.26 1.43 -21.52
C LYS A 28 30.64 0.99 -22.01
N THR A 29 30.85 0.91 -23.31
CA THR A 29 32.18 0.57 -23.86
C THR A 29 33.20 1.69 -23.59
N GLU A 30 32.79 2.97 -23.58
CA GLU A 30 33.64 4.09 -23.13
C GLU A 30 34.02 4.00 -21.64
N ILE A 31 33.21 3.34 -20.79
CA ILE A 31 33.50 3.07 -19.37
C ILE A 31 34.43 1.85 -19.25
N ASP A 32 34.09 0.74 -19.91
CA ASP A 32 34.77 -0.55 -19.75
C ASP A 32 36.19 -0.52 -20.33
N THR A 33 36.42 0.17 -21.45
CA THR A 33 37.77 0.39 -22.02
C THR A 33 38.71 1.18 -21.10
N ARG A 34 38.19 1.85 -20.07
CA ARG A 34 38.97 2.56 -19.05
C ARG A 34 39.24 1.69 -17.82
N ALA A 35 38.72 0.47 -17.72
CA ALA A 35 38.79 -0.37 -16.53
C ALA A 35 40.25 -0.61 -16.08
N ASP A 36 41.14 -0.95 -17.01
CA ASP A 36 42.56 -1.23 -16.71
C ASP A 36 43.31 0.00 -16.20
N ALA A 37 42.93 1.21 -16.63
CA ALA A 37 43.51 2.44 -16.10
C ALA A 37 43.17 2.65 -14.62
N PHE A 38 41.97 2.26 -14.18
CA PHE A 38 41.63 2.22 -12.74
C PHE A 38 42.44 1.13 -12.02
N THR A 39 42.50 -0.09 -12.57
CA THR A 39 43.24 -1.22 -11.97
C THR A 39 44.71 -0.87 -11.76
N ASN A 40 45.37 -0.28 -12.76
CA ASN A 40 46.75 0.16 -12.69
C ASN A 40 46.93 1.29 -11.66
N PHE A 41 46.04 2.28 -11.63
CA PHE A 41 46.08 3.36 -10.62
C PHE A 41 45.97 2.81 -9.19
N TYR A 42 45.05 1.86 -8.94
CA TYR A 42 44.91 1.22 -7.63
C TYR A 42 46.13 0.38 -7.27
N ALA A 43 46.68 -0.39 -8.22
CA ALA A 43 47.89 -1.18 -7.99
C ALA A 43 49.11 -0.31 -7.64
N THR A 44 49.35 0.79 -8.39
CA THR A 44 50.43 1.74 -8.09
C THR A 44 50.21 2.44 -6.74
N GLY A 45 49.00 2.92 -6.47
CA GLY A 45 48.68 3.61 -5.21
C GLY A 45 48.83 2.71 -3.98
N ASN A 46 48.33 1.48 -4.05
CA ASN A 46 48.51 0.48 -2.98
C ASN A 46 49.99 0.09 -2.80
N THR A 47 50.78 0.03 -3.88
CA THR A 47 52.22 -0.21 -3.80
C THR A 47 52.94 0.91 -3.02
N LEU A 48 52.61 2.18 -3.29
CA LEU A 48 53.18 3.32 -2.57
C LEU A 48 52.77 3.34 -1.09
N ILE A 49 51.52 2.97 -0.76
CA ILE A 49 51.05 2.82 0.62
C ILE A 49 51.84 1.71 1.34
N ASN A 50 51.99 0.54 0.72
CA ASN A 50 52.74 -0.59 1.28
C ASN A 50 54.24 -0.31 1.45
N GLN A 51 54.80 0.60 0.65
CA GLN A 51 56.18 1.09 0.78
C GLN A 51 56.36 2.16 1.88
N GLY A 52 55.30 2.55 2.59
CA GLY A 52 55.36 3.57 3.65
C GLY A 52 55.58 5.00 3.11
N HIS A 53 55.12 5.29 1.89
CA HIS A 53 55.27 6.61 1.28
C HIS A 53 54.67 7.72 2.17
N PHE A 54 55.34 8.87 2.28
CA PHE A 54 54.97 9.95 3.22
C PHE A 54 53.54 10.50 3.03
N LEU A 55 52.97 10.39 1.83
CA LEU A 55 51.57 10.75 1.52
C LEU A 55 50.60 9.56 1.52
N ALA A 56 50.93 8.42 2.13
CA ALA A 56 50.11 7.19 2.08
C ALA A 56 48.64 7.42 2.46
N ASN A 57 48.37 8.23 3.49
CA ASN A 57 47.02 8.60 3.90
C ASN A 57 46.26 9.37 2.79
N GLU A 58 46.89 10.35 2.16
CA GLU A 58 46.28 11.08 1.04
C GLU A 58 46.04 10.18 -0.17
N ILE A 59 47.00 9.31 -0.51
CA ILE A 59 46.88 8.34 -1.59
C ILE A 59 45.70 7.41 -1.34
N GLN A 60 45.55 6.90 -0.11
CA GLN A 60 44.42 6.05 0.29
C GLN A 60 43.08 6.77 0.13
N ASP A 61 42.98 8.05 0.51
CA ASP A 61 41.75 8.83 0.32
C ASP A 61 41.49 9.19 -1.15
N LYS A 62 42.52 9.42 -1.97
CA LYS A 62 42.33 9.56 -3.44
C LYS A 62 41.81 8.26 -4.06
N ILE A 63 42.30 7.10 -3.63
CA ILE A 63 41.80 5.78 -4.07
C ILE A 63 40.32 5.63 -3.70
N ARG A 64 39.97 5.80 -2.41
CA ARG A 64 38.57 5.72 -1.91
C ARG A 64 37.62 6.63 -2.69
N VAL A 65 38.01 7.88 -2.95
CA VAL A 65 37.20 8.84 -3.71
C VAL A 65 37.06 8.43 -5.18
N LEU A 66 38.09 7.82 -5.79
CA LEU A 66 38.03 7.33 -7.17
C LEU A 66 37.14 6.07 -7.28
N GLU A 67 37.24 5.14 -6.32
CA GLU A 67 36.37 3.97 -6.21
C GLU A 67 34.91 4.39 -6.08
N GLN A 68 34.57 5.27 -5.13
CA GLN A 68 33.23 5.79 -4.93
C GLN A 68 32.67 6.45 -6.21
N ARG A 69 33.51 7.19 -6.96
CA ARG A 69 33.13 7.80 -8.25
C ARG A 69 32.93 6.76 -9.36
N LYS A 70 33.73 5.69 -9.40
CA LYS A 70 33.56 4.56 -10.34
C LYS A 70 32.26 3.81 -10.05
N HIS A 71 31.98 3.52 -8.79
CA HIS A 71 30.71 2.91 -8.37
C HIS A 71 29.53 3.80 -8.75
N LEU A 72 29.51 5.08 -8.34
CA LEU A 72 28.44 6.03 -8.69
C LEU A 72 28.19 6.14 -10.20
N LEU A 73 29.24 6.12 -11.02
CA LEU A 73 29.12 6.14 -12.48
C LEU A 73 28.42 4.90 -13.04
N ASN A 74 28.82 3.70 -12.60
CA ASN A 74 28.19 2.44 -13.00
C ASN A 74 26.74 2.37 -12.54
N ASP A 75 26.50 2.72 -11.27
CA ASP A 75 25.19 2.88 -10.64
C ASP A 75 24.24 3.78 -11.46
N THR A 76 24.73 4.94 -11.90
CA THR A 76 23.94 5.88 -12.72
C THR A 76 23.72 5.36 -14.13
N TRP A 77 24.69 4.65 -14.71
CA TRP A 77 24.55 4.02 -16.02
C TRP A 77 23.48 2.91 -16.01
N GLU A 78 23.48 2.01 -15.03
CA GLU A 78 22.47 0.94 -14.95
C GLU A 78 21.07 1.51 -14.65
N ARG A 79 20.96 2.48 -13.72
CA ARG A 79 19.67 3.16 -13.47
C ARG A 79 19.10 3.83 -14.72
N ARG A 80 19.95 4.41 -15.58
CA ARG A 80 19.49 5.01 -16.85
C ARG A 80 19.19 3.95 -17.92
N LYS A 81 19.93 2.84 -17.97
CA LYS A 81 19.66 1.70 -18.86
C LYS A 81 18.24 1.19 -18.65
N ILE A 82 17.87 0.93 -17.39
CA ILE A 82 16.52 0.49 -17.00
C ILE A 82 15.42 1.46 -17.48
N ILE A 83 15.67 2.77 -17.43
CA ILE A 83 14.73 3.79 -17.92
C ILE A 83 14.59 3.74 -19.46
N TYR A 84 15.68 3.56 -20.21
CA TYR A 84 15.60 3.41 -21.66
C TYR A 84 14.93 2.09 -22.08
N GLU A 85 15.19 0.98 -21.36
CA GLU A 85 14.52 -0.31 -21.58
C GLU A 85 13.00 -0.22 -21.32
N GLN A 86 12.59 0.49 -20.27
CA GLN A 86 11.18 0.79 -19.99
C GLN A 86 10.55 1.69 -21.04
N ASN A 87 11.26 2.73 -21.52
CA ASN A 87 10.79 3.62 -22.58
C ASN A 87 10.59 2.86 -23.90
N LEU A 88 11.55 2.02 -24.31
CA LEU A 88 11.47 1.20 -25.51
C LEU A 88 10.28 0.23 -25.48
N ASP A 89 10.12 -0.54 -24.41
CA ASP A 89 8.98 -1.46 -24.26
C ASP A 89 7.63 -0.72 -24.30
N THR A 90 7.56 0.46 -23.69
CA THR A 90 6.37 1.33 -23.71
C THR A 90 6.06 1.82 -25.13
N GLN A 91 7.07 2.24 -25.91
CA GLN A 91 6.83 2.67 -27.30
C GLN A 91 6.49 1.51 -28.24
N MET A 92 7.06 0.32 -28.03
CA MET A 92 6.69 -0.88 -28.76
C MET A 92 5.23 -1.25 -28.49
N PHE A 93 4.85 -1.32 -27.20
CA PHE A 93 3.47 -1.56 -26.78
C PHE A 93 2.50 -0.53 -27.35
N LYS A 94 2.84 0.77 -27.24
CA LYS A 94 2.01 1.85 -27.77
C LYS A 94 1.81 1.71 -29.28
N ARG A 95 2.87 1.49 -30.05
CA ARG A 95 2.80 1.25 -31.50
C ARG A 95 1.93 0.03 -31.83
N GLU A 96 2.03 -1.05 -31.06
CA GLU A 96 1.19 -2.26 -31.22
C GLU A 96 -0.29 -1.98 -30.93
N ALA A 97 -0.59 -1.14 -29.93
CA ALA A 97 -1.93 -0.66 -29.61
C ALA A 97 -2.48 0.28 -30.70
N ASP A 98 -1.73 1.33 -31.06
CA ASP A 98 -2.07 2.29 -32.12
C ASP A 98 -2.40 1.54 -33.43
N LEU A 99 -1.64 0.50 -33.80
CA LEU A 99 -1.88 -0.32 -35.00
C LEU A 99 -3.17 -1.15 -34.93
N LEU A 100 -3.50 -1.74 -33.77
CA LEU A 100 -4.72 -2.53 -33.62
C LEU A 100 -5.98 -1.66 -33.44
N GLU A 101 -5.87 -0.50 -32.82
CA GLU A 101 -6.94 0.49 -32.75
C GLU A 101 -7.31 1.00 -34.16
N ASN A 102 -6.31 1.40 -34.95
CA ASN A 102 -6.53 1.78 -36.36
C ASN A 102 -7.13 0.61 -37.19
N TRP A 103 -6.75 -0.64 -36.90
CA TRP A 103 -7.35 -1.81 -37.54
C TRP A 103 -8.83 -1.96 -37.18
N ILE A 104 -9.21 -1.86 -35.89
CA ILE A 104 -10.62 -1.89 -35.45
C ILE A 104 -11.43 -0.77 -36.13
N VAL A 105 -10.93 0.47 -36.07
CA VAL A 105 -11.59 1.64 -36.67
C VAL A 105 -11.76 1.49 -38.19
N SER A 106 -10.83 0.81 -38.88
CA SER A 106 -10.97 0.49 -40.30
C SER A 106 -12.03 -0.58 -40.64
N ARG A 107 -12.49 -1.33 -39.63
CA ARG A 107 -13.48 -2.41 -39.76
C ARG A 107 -14.87 -2.04 -39.25
N GLU A 108 -14.97 -1.11 -38.31
CA GLU A 108 -16.24 -0.70 -37.74
C GLU A 108 -17.29 -0.23 -38.79
N PRO A 109 -16.93 0.51 -39.87
CA PRO A 109 -17.89 0.85 -40.93
C PRO A 109 -18.53 -0.36 -41.63
N THR A 110 -17.89 -1.53 -41.64
CA THR A 110 -18.45 -2.78 -42.18
C THR A 110 -19.52 -3.36 -41.24
N LEU A 111 -19.37 -3.19 -39.93
CA LEU A 111 -20.36 -3.58 -38.92
C LEU A 111 -21.54 -2.61 -38.81
N GLN A 112 -21.33 -1.34 -39.18
CA GLN A 112 -22.38 -0.32 -39.19
C GLN A 112 -23.26 -0.37 -40.46
N ASP A 113 -22.98 -1.24 -41.43
CA ASP A 113 -23.78 -1.33 -42.67
C ASP A 113 -25.09 -2.13 -42.46
N GLY A 114 -26.16 -1.44 -42.07
CA GLY A 114 -27.49 -2.01 -41.82
C GLY A 114 -28.26 -2.56 -43.02
N LYS A 115 -27.60 -2.89 -44.15
CA LYS A 115 -28.24 -3.50 -45.32
C LYS A 115 -28.49 -5.00 -45.07
N LEU A 116 -29.78 -5.38 -45.00
CA LEU A 116 -30.18 -6.79 -44.82
C LEU A 116 -30.39 -7.56 -46.14
N GLY A 117 -30.45 -6.86 -47.29
CA GLY A 117 -30.73 -7.44 -48.60
C GLY A 117 -32.22 -7.54 -48.93
N GLU A 118 -32.54 -7.60 -50.22
CA GLU A 118 -33.92 -7.56 -50.76
C GLU A 118 -34.36 -8.90 -51.35
N SER A 119 -33.46 -9.89 -51.45
CA SER A 119 -33.72 -11.21 -52.02
C SER A 119 -32.88 -12.30 -51.34
N ILE A 120 -33.37 -13.55 -51.35
CA ILE A 120 -32.70 -14.67 -50.68
C ILE A 120 -31.21 -14.82 -51.08
N PRO A 121 -30.82 -14.79 -52.38
CA PRO A 121 -29.41 -14.89 -52.76
C PRO A 121 -28.56 -13.72 -52.26
N GLN A 122 -29.15 -12.54 -52.08
CA GLN A 122 -28.46 -11.37 -51.51
C GLN A 122 -28.29 -11.50 -49.98
N VAL A 123 -29.24 -12.11 -49.28
CA VAL A 123 -29.12 -12.45 -47.85
C VAL A 123 -28.01 -13.50 -47.66
N GLU A 124 -27.98 -14.56 -48.46
CA GLU A 124 -26.94 -15.60 -48.45
C GLU A 124 -25.54 -15.02 -48.74
N GLU A 125 -25.45 -14.08 -49.69
CA GLU A 125 -24.23 -13.33 -50.01
C GLU A 125 -23.75 -12.45 -48.85
N LEU A 126 -24.66 -11.82 -48.11
CA LEU A 126 -24.34 -11.01 -46.92
C LEU A 126 -23.91 -11.88 -45.73
N ILE A 127 -24.57 -13.02 -45.50
CA ILE A 127 -24.18 -14.00 -44.46
C ILE A 127 -22.75 -14.48 -44.70
N ARG A 128 -22.43 -14.94 -45.92
CA ARG A 128 -21.07 -15.44 -46.24
C ARG A 128 -20.00 -14.37 -46.02
N LYS A 129 -20.29 -13.12 -46.40
CA LYS A 129 -19.41 -11.97 -46.14
C LYS A 129 -19.21 -11.69 -44.65
N HIS A 130 -20.23 -11.94 -43.83
CA HIS A 130 -20.12 -11.82 -42.37
C HIS A 130 -19.28 -12.95 -41.79
N GLU A 131 -19.50 -14.21 -42.17
CA GLU A 131 -18.68 -15.34 -41.75
C GLU A 131 -17.20 -15.13 -42.12
N ASP A 132 -16.93 -14.67 -43.35
CA ASP A 132 -15.55 -14.38 -43.80
C ASP A 132 -14.94 -13.20 -43.02
N PHE A 133 -15.74 -12.21 -42.63
CA PHE A 133 -15.31 -11.12 -41.76
C PHE A 133 -15.00 -11.60 -40.33
N GLU A 134 -15.83 -12.45 -39.73
CA GLU A 134 -15.59 -13.09 -38.43
C GLU A 134 -14.27 -13.86 -38.42
N LYS A 135 -14.01 -14.67 -39.46
CA LYS A 135 -12.71 -15.37 -39.66
C LYS A 135 -11.53 -14.39 -39.70
N THR A 136 -11.69 -13.18 -40.25
CA THR A 136 -10.62 -12.16 -40.20
C THR A 136 -10.40 -11.53 -38.83
N ILE A 137 -11.42 -11.50 -37.96
CA ILE A 137 -11.30 -11.09 -36.54
C ILE A 137 -10.59 -12.18 -35.74
N GLU A 138 -11.02 -13.43 -35.87
CA GLU A 138 -10.39 -14.60 -35.23
C GLU A 138 -8.90 -14.66 -35.58
N ALA A 139 -8.54 -14.45 -36.85
CA ALA A 139 -7.15 -14.38 -37.30
C ALA A 139 -6.33 -13.18 -36.76
N GLN A 140 -6.90 -12.26 -35.97
CA GLN A 140 -6.16 -11.24 -35.21
C GLN A 140 -6.05 -11.54 -33.70
N GLU A 141 -6.69 -12.58 -33.17
CA GLU A 141 -6.85 -12.79 -31.72
C GLU A 141 -5.50 -12.82 -30.97
N ASP A 142 -4.49 -13.51 -31.53
CA ASP A 142 -3.13 -13.55 -30.97
C ASP A 142 -2.51 -12.17 -30.74
N LYS A 143 -2.79 -11.21 -31.63
CA LYS A 143 -2.27 -9.83 -31.51
C LYS A 143 -2.97 -9.07 -30.39
N PHE A 144 -4.27 -9.32 -30.19
CA PHE A 144 -5.00 -8.78 -29.04
C PHE A 144 -4.52 -9.42 -27.73
N HIS A 145 -4.23 -10.72 -27.69
CA HIS A 145 -3.61 -11.35 -26.52
C HIS A 145 -2.21 -10.82 -26.23
N ALA A 146 -1.41 -10.50 -27.25
CA ALA A 146 -0.11 -9.86 -27.06
C ALA A 146 -0.21 -8.50 -26.33
N LEU A 147 -1.28 -7.72 -26.56
CA LEU A 147 -1.54 -6.47 -25.84
C LEU A 147 -2.07 -6.65 -24.40
N ARG A 148 -2.40 -7.87 -23.97
CA ARG A 148 -2.80 -8.14 -22.57
C ARG A 148 -1.60 -8.21 -21.60
N ARG A 149 -0.39 -8.02 -22.11
CA ARG A 149 0.87 -7.95 -21.33
C ARG A 149 0.96 -6.64 -20.54
N ILE A 150 1.44 -6.72 -19.31
CA ILE A 150 1.83 -5.55 -18.51
C ILE A 150 3.23 -5.10 -18.94
N THR A 151 3.44 -3.82 -19.21
CA THR A 151 4.74 -3.25 -19.61
C THR A 151 5.79 -3.27 -18.49
N LEU A 152 7.06 -3.12 -18.84
CA LEU A 152 8.18 -2.99 -17.88
C LEU A 152 8.02 -1.76 -16.97
N LEU A 153 7.43 -0.67 -17.48
CA LEU A 153 7.16 0.55 -16.72
C LEU A 153 6.08 0.32 -15.66
N GLU A 154 4.95 -0.29 -16.03
CA GLU A 154 3.89 -0.65 -15.09
C GLU A 154 4.37 -1.66 -14.03
N ARG A 155 5.16 -2.68 -14.42
CA ARG A 155 5.79 -3.62 -13.47
C ARG A 155 6.80 -2.96 -12.54
N ALA A 156 7.44 -1.86 -12.95
CA ALA A 156 8.30 -1.06 -12.06
C ALA A 156 7.46 -0.24 -11.07
N PHE A 157 6.38 0.38 -11.54
CA PHE A 157 5.46 1.17 -10.71
C PHE A 157 4.72 0.29 -9.68
N GLN A 158 4.28 -0.91 -10.05
CA GLN A 158 3.70 -1.89 -9.12
C GLN A 158 4.67 -2.26 -8.00
N ARG A 159 5.90 -2.67 -8.33
CA ARG A 159 6.96 -2.97 -7.34
C ARG A 159 7.30 -1.77 -6.45
N GLN A 160 7.23 -0.54 -6.98
CA GLN A 160 7.44 0.67 -6.19
C GLN A 160 6.33 0.87 -5.13
N GLN A 161 5.06 0.65 -5.50
CA GLN A 161 3.94 0.70 -4.55
C GLN A 161 4.04 -0.40 -3.49
N GLU A 162 4.38 -1.62 -3.89
CA GLU A 162 4.60 -2.76 -2.98
C GLU A 162 5.72 -2.46 -1.98
N ALA A 163 6.85 -1.90 -2.45
CA ALA A 163 7.95 -1.49 -1.60
C ALA A 163 7.57 -0.37 -0.60
N GLU A 164 6.79 0.64 -1.02
CA GLU A 164 6.31 1.68 -0.11
C GLU A 164 5.34 1.11 0.95
N LEU A 165 4.43 0.21 0.54
CA LEU A 165 3.50 -0.45 1.45
C LEU A 165 4.23 -1.36 2.44
N ALA A 166 5.25 -2.11 2.00
CA ALA A 166 6.10 -2.94 2.84
C ALA A 166 6.91 -2.09 3.83
N ALA A 167 7.52 -0.98 3.38
CA ALA A 167 8.24 -0.05 4.25
C ALA A 167 7.31 0.59 5.31
N ARG A 168 6.09 0.99 4.92
CA ARG A 168 5.07 1.52 5.85
C ARG A 168 4.53 0.47 6.82
N GLN A 169 4.61 -0.82 6.51
CA GLN A 169 4.31 -1.92 7.44
C GLN A 169 5.47 -2.16 8.40
N ALA A 170 6.69 -2.32 7.87
CA ALA A 170 7.90 -2.53 8.65
C ALA A 170 8.14 -1.41 9.68
N GLU A 171 7.90 -0.14 9.33
CA GLU A 171 8.07 0.96 10.29
C GLU A 171 7.06 0.91 11.43
N LYS A 172 5.79 0.52 11.15
CA LYS A 172 4.79 0.31 12.19
C LYS A 172 5.19 -0.82 13.14
N GLU A 173 5.70 -1.92 12.59
CA GLU A 173 6.23 -3.01 13.41
C GLU A 173 7.43 -2.59 14.25
N ARG A 174 8.36 -1.79 13.71
CA ARG A 174 9.53 -1.28 14.44
C ARG A 174 9.09 -0.42 15.63
N VAL A 175 8.16 0.51 15.41
CA VAL A 175 7.58 1.35 16.48
C VAL A 175 6.80 0.53 17.50
N GLU A 176 6.07 -0.52 17.09
CA GLU A 176 5.38 -1.40 18.05
C GLU A 176 6.36 -2.28 18.85
N LYS A 177 7.39 -2.83 18.20
CA LYS A 177 8.49 -3.59 18.86
C LYS A 177 9.20 -2.72 19.90
N GLU A 178 9.56 -1.48 19.55
CA GLU A 178 10.15 -0.51 20.49
C GLU A 178 9.19 -0.18 21.64
N ARG A 179 7.90 0.03 21.38
CA ARG A 179 6.88 0.30 22.41
C ARG A 179 6.70 -0.88 23.37
N VAL A 180 6.77 -2.11 22.87
CA VAL A 180 6.72 -3.34 23.70
C VAL A 180 8.00 -3.50 24.52
N GLU A 181 9.17 -3.24 23.93
CA GLU A 181 10.44 -3.24 24.67
C GLU A 181 10.48 -2.16 25.75
N ALA A 182 10.05 -0.93 25.46
CA ALA A 182 9.98 0.14 26.44
C ALA A 182 9.06 -0.22 27.62
N ARG A 183 7.96 -0.94 27.38
CA ARG A 183 7.12 -1.51 28.45
C ARG A 183 7.87 -2.58 29.25
N LYS A 184 8.54 -3.53 28.60
CA LYS A 184 9.34 -4.57 29.26
C LYS A 184 10.45 -3.97 30.13
N ARG A 185 11.21 -3.00 29.61
CA ARG A 185 12.29 -2.29 30.34
C ARG A 185 11.76 -1.59 31.59
N ARG A 186 10.63 -0.87 31.49
CA ARG A 186 9.97 -0.22 32.65
C ARG A 186 9.53 -1.23 33.72
N GLU A 187 8.98 -2.37 33.33
CA GLU A 187 8.55 -3.40 34.30
C GLU A 187 9.74 -4.10 34.97
N VAL A 188 10.81 -4.41 34.23
CA VAL A 188 12.07 -4.94 34.79
C VAL A 188 12.67 -3.94 35.80
N GLN A 189 12.66 -2.64 35.48
CA GLN A 189 13.13 -1.60 36.39
C GLN A 189 12.26 -1.51 37.66
N ARG A 190 10.92 -1.57 37.52
CA ARG A 190 9.98 -1.63 38.67
C ARG A 190 10.29 -2.80 39.60
N ILE A 191 10.51 -3.99 39.04
CA ILE A 191 10.86 -5.22 39.81
C ILE A 191 12.22 -5.07 40.50
N THR A 192 13.18 -4.42 39.85
CA THR A 192 14.53 -4.19 40.41
C THR A 192 14.48 -3.23 41.60
N ASP A 193 13.76 -2.11 41.48
CA ASP A 193 13.56 -1.15 42.58
C ASP A 193 12.68 -1.69 43.72
N GLU A 194 11.79 -2.64 43.43
CA GLU A 194 11.02 -3.38 44.43
C GLU A 194 11.93 -4.33 45.23
N ARG A 195 12.75 -5.15 44.56
CA ARG A 195 13.75 -6.02 45.19
C ARG A 195 14.78 -5.24 46.01
N ARG A 196 15.26 -4.10 45.53
CA ARG A 196 16.20 -3.24 46.26
C ARG A 196 15.60 -2.74 47.58
N ARG A 197 14.39 -2.17 47.53
CA ARG A 197 13.67 -1.71 48.73
C ARG A 197 13.30 -2.84 49.68
N GLU A 198 13.05 -4.04 49.18
CA GLU A 198 12.88 -5.20 50.06
C GLU A 198 14.18 -5.59 50.77
N GLY A 199 15.32 -5.56 50.07
CA GLY A 199 16.65 -5.74 50.66
C GLY A 199 16.94 -4.73 51.77
N GLU A 200 16.69 -3.44 51.50
CA GLU A 200 16.81 -2.34 52.48
C GLU A 200 15.94 -2.58 53.73
N ARG A 201 14.67 -3.01 53.55
CA ARG A 201 13.78 -3.36 54.69
C ARG A 201 14.30 -4.57 55.48
N ARG A 202 14.83 -5.60 54.81
CA ARG A 202 15.47 -6.77 55.45
C ARG A 202 16.82 -6.44 56.11
N GLN A 203 17.38 -5.26 55.85
CA GLN A 203 18.59 -4.78 56.53
C GLN A 203 18.21 -3.97 57.79
N GLY A 204 17.35 -2.95 57.67
CA GLY A 204 16.84 -2.22 58.83
C GLY A 204 16.09 -3.08 59.85
N GLN A 205 15.50 -4.22 59.44
CA GLN A 205 14.89 -5.18 60.36
C GLN A 205 15.93 -6.05 61.12
N ARG A 206 17.18 -6.14 60.65
CA ARG A 206 18.29 -6.73 61.42
C ARG A 206 18.85 -5.72 62.43
N ASP A 207 18.99 -4.47 62.02
CA ASP A 207 19.51 -3.38 62.88
C ASP A 207 18.58 -3.06 64.07
N LEU A 208 17.31 -3.49 64.03
CA LEU A 208 16.31 -3.35 65.09
C LEU A 208 16.26 -4.53 66.09
N ARG A 209 17.26 -5.43 66.11
CA ARG A 209 17.39 -6.50 67.13
C ARG A 209 18.69 -6.39 67.93
N PRO A 210 18.69 -5.75 69.11
CA PRO A 210 19.79 -5.86 70.05
C PRO A 210 19.84 -7.27 70.64
N GLY A 211 20.95 -7.99 70.42
CA GLY A 211 21.39 -9.13 71.22
C GLY A 211 20.50 -10.37 71.27
N GLN A 212 20.81 -11.36 70.42
CA GLN A 212 20.84 -12.75 70.91
C GLN A 212 21.89 -13.56 70.14
N GLU A 213 23.11 -13.58 70.67
CA GLU A 213 24.15 -14.51 70.24
C GLU A 213 23.77 -15.91 70.72
N MET A 214 23.49 -16.83 69.80
CA MET A 214 23.52 -18.26 70.10
C MET A 214 24.80 -18.83 69.51
N ASN A 215 25.78 -18.99 70.39
CA ASN A 215 27.08 -19.59 70.07
C ASN A 215 26.88 -21.04 69.59
N GLY A 216 27.56 -21.41 68.51
CA GLY A 216 27.36 -22.67 67.79
C GLY A 216 28.55 -22.98 66.88
N GLY A 217 29.76 -22.84 67.43
CA GLY A 217 30.99 -23.04 66.67
C GLY A 217 31.22 -24.48 66.22
N ILE A 218 31.70 -24.63 64.99
CA ILE A 218 32.57 -25.73 64.57
C ILE A 218 33.83 -25.07 64.02
N GLU A 219 34.98 -25.40 64.61
CA GLU A 219 36.28 -24.85 64.24
C GLU A 219 36.81 -25.52 62.96
N ILE A 220 37.22 -24.72 61.97
CA ILE A 220 38.39 -25.02 61.13
C ILE A 220 39.13 -23.70 60.93
N SER A 221 40.45 -23.70 61.20
CA SER A 221 41.32 -22.52 61.17
C SER A 221 41.93 -22.25 59.79
N ASP A 222 42.25 -20.98 59.52
CA ASP A 222 43.47 -20.45 58.88
C ASP A 222 44.29 -21.33 57.89
N LYS A 223 44.76 -20.84 56.73
CA LYS A 223 44.91 -19.46 56.21
C LYS A 223 45.02 -19.48 54.64
N PRO A 224 45.23 -18.35 53.93
CA PRO A 224 44.71 -18.18 52.56
C PRO A 224 45.71 -18.42 51.41
N THR A 225 45.14 -18.63 50.21
CA THR A 225 45.82 -18.37 48.92
C THR A 225 44.88 -17.60 48.00
N SER A 226 45.36 -16.51 47.39
CA SER A 226 44.64 -15.77 46.36
C SER A 226 44.63 -16.51 45.02
N VAL A 227 43.47 -16.61 44.37
CA VAL A 227 43.36 -17.10 42.98
C VAL A 227 42.67 -16.05 42.12
N VAL A 228 43.35 -15.63 41.05
CA VAL A 228 42.80 -14.76 40.00
C VAL A 228 41.87 -15.59 39.12
N ILE A 229 40.70 -15.05 38.79
CA ILE A 229 39.79 -15.66 37.80
C ILE A 229 40.06 -15.03 36.45
N THR A 230 40.51 -15.85 35.49
CA THR A 230 40.57 -15.55 34.05
C THR A 230 39.68 -16.56 33.33
N ASP A 231 38.87 -16.11 32.37
CA ASP A 231 38.06 -16.99 31.54
C ASP A 231 38.92 -17.95 30.71
N GLN A 232 38.58 -19.25 30.73
CA GLN A 232 38.76 -20.10 29.55
C GLN A 232 37.90 -21.39 29.58
N ASP A 233 37.49 -21.78 28.38
CA ASP A 233 37.06 -23.10 27.91
C ASP A 233 35.89 -23.86 28.57
N LEU A 234 34.78 -23.88 27.83
CA LEU A 234 33.74 -24.91 27.89
C LEU A 234 33.68 -25.65 26.53
N GLN A 235 34.34 -26.80 26.45
CA GLN A 235 34.10 -27.81 25.41
C GLN A 235 33.79 -29.16 26.06
N ALA A 236 32.87 -29.91 25.46
CA ALA A 236 32.44 -31.23 25.92
C ALA A 236 32.56 -32.27 24.77
N PRO A 237 32.83 -33.56 25.07
CA PRO A 237 33.54 -34.42 24.13
C PRO A 237 32.66 -35.36 23.29
N VAL A 238 33.28 -35.96 22.27
CA VAL A 238 32.75 -37.02 21.40
C VAL A 238 33.13 -38.40 21.94
N ILE A 239 32.22 -39.38 21.87
CA ILE A 239 32.54 -40.83 21.93
C ILE A 239 31.81 -41.57 20.80
N LEU A 240 32.49 -42.56 20.23
CA LEU A 240 32.09 -43.37 19.05
C LEU A 240 31.73 -44.81 19.45
N VAL A 241 30.69 -45.39 18.82
CA VAL A 241 30.50 -46.85 18.66
C VAL A 241 29.87 -47.11 17.27
N SER A 242 30.15 -48.26 16.65
CA SER A 242 30.02 -48.46 15.20
C SER A 242 28.94 -49.46 14.74
N ASN A 243 28.34 -49.16 13.57
CA ASN A 243 27.83 -50.03 12.49
C ASN A 243 27.11 -51.37 12.78
N LEU A 244 25.96 -51.58 12.11
CA LEU A 244 25.75 -52.73 11.21
C LEU A 244 24.60 -52.47 10.19
N SER A 245 24.53 -53.32 9.16
CA SER A 245 23.85 -53.10 7.85
C SER A 245 22.31 -53.27 7.79
N GLY A 246 21.62 -52.59 6.86
CA GLY A 246 20.19 -52.84 6.56
C GLY A 246 19.60 -52.18 5.29
N ARG A 247 19.74 -52.86 4.14
CA ARG A 247 19.16 -52.58 2.79
C ARG A 247 17.71 -52.01 2.73
N ASN A 248 17.46 -50.95 1.95
CA ASN A 248 16.69 -50.98 0.67
C ASN A 248 16.32 -49.58 0.10
N SER A 249 16.22 -49.51 -1.24
CA SER A 249 15.66 -48.42 -2.08
C SER A 249 14.50 -49.03 -2.92
N PRO A 250 13.81 -48.35 -3.87
CA PRO A 250 13.91 -46.94 -4.35
C PRO A 250 12.53 -46.24 -4.54
N VAL A 251 12.54 -45.01 -5.11
CA VAL A 251 11.80 -44.59 -6.34
C VAL A 251 11.96 -43.05 -6.55
N ASP A 252 12.02 -42.63 -7.82
CA ASP A 252 12.25 -41.25 -8.27
C ASP A 252 11.07 -40.27 -8.07
N THR A 253 11.39 -38.97 -8.10
CA THR A 253 11.01 -38.07 -9.22
C THR A 253 11.85 -36.79 -9.16
N GLN A 254 12.31 -36.30 -10.31
CA GLN A 254 13.17 -35.10 -10.43
C GLN A 254 12.36 -33.84 -10.76
N ASN A 255 12.76 -32.69 -10.21
CA ASN A 255 12.91 -31.43 -10.95
C ASN A 255 13.73 -30.40 -10.12
N PRO A 256 14.42 -29.43 -10.75
CA PRO A 256 15.44 -28.61 -10.08
C PRO A 256 14.91 -27.26 -9.53
N ASP A 257 15.57 -26.77 -8.48
CA ASP A 257 15.35 -25.44 -7.89
C ASP A 257 15.95 -24.29 -8.74
N PRO A 258 15.37 -23.07 -8.66
CA PRO A 258 15.98 -21.87 -9.24
C PRO A 258 17.13 -21.34 -8.38
N VAL A 259 18.18 -20.81 -9.01
CA VAL A 259 19.34 -20.23 -8.31
C VAL A 259 19.02 -18.82 -7.83
N GLU A 260 18.92 -18.62 -6.52
CA GLU A 260 18.92 -17.28 -5.92
C GLU A 260 20.34 -16.66 -5.99
N SER A 261 20.41 -15.37 -6.33
CA SER A 261 21.66 -14.61 -6.35
C SER A 261 21.62 -13.49 -5.31
N ASP A 262 22.37 -13.64 -4.23
CA ASP A 262 22.45 -12.68 -3.13
C ASP A 262 23.04 -11.32 -3.58
N TYR A 263 22.21 -10.28 -3.59
CA TYR A 263 22.64 -8.89 -3.71
C TYR A 263 22.31 -8.12 -2.44
N SER A 264 23.30 -8.03 -1.54
CA SER A 264 23.19 -7.31 -0.27
C SER A 264 23.25 -5.79 -0.49
N LEU A 265 22.12 -5.08 -0.32
CA LEU A 265 22.08 -3.63 -0.42
C LEU A 265 22.81 -2.94 0.74
N ALA A 266 24.02 -2.44 0.48
CA ALA A 266 24.74 -1.55 1.38
C ALA A 266 24.00 -0.21 1.55
N ARG A 267 23.71 0.15 2.81
CA ARG A 267 22.84 1.28 3.18
C ARG A 267 23.56 2.63 3.14
N SER A 268 23.59 3.28 1.98
CA SER A 268 24.04 4.68 1.85
C SER A 268 22.92 5.69 2.16
N LYS A 269 23.21 6.67 3.02
CA LYS A 269 22.30 7.80 3.30
C LYS A 269 22.37 8.80 2.15
N SER A 270 21.24 9.12 1.52
CA SER A 270 21.14 10.24 0.58
C SER A 270 20.35 11.40 1.20
N ALA A 271 20.78 12.63 0.97
CA ALA A 271 20.07 13.83 1.40
C ALA A 271 19.02 14.21 0.35
N VAL A 272 17.83 14.61 0.80
CA VAL A 272 16.81 15.18 -0.09
C VAL A 272 17.19 16.62 -0.40
N ILE A 273 17.41 16.93 -1.68
CA ILE A 273 17.47 18.31 -2.16
C ILE A 273 16.07 18.65 -2.68
N ASP A 274 15.46 19.65 -2.06
CA ASP A 274 14.16 20.18 -2.48
C ASP A 274 14.32 21.09 -3.71
N PHE A 275 13.34 21.06 -4.62
CA PHE A 275 13.39 21.81 -5.88
C PHE A 275 12.00 22.31 -6.32
N GLN A 276 11.29 23.01 -5.42
CA GLN A 276 10.13 23.83 -5.77
C GLN A 276 10.31 25.29 -5.34
N SER A 277 10.85 26.14 -6.23
CA SER A 277 10.78 27.61 -6.11
C SER A 277 11.07 28.33 -7.43
N LEU A 278 10.17 28.22 -8.42
CA LEU A 278 10.04 29.18 -9.51
C LEU A 278 8.57 29.37 -9.92
N ARG A 279 7.97 30.48 -9.47
CA ARG A 279 6.81 31.12 -10.11
C ARG A 279 7.05 32.63 -10.07
N LEU A 280 6.86 33.29 -11.20
CA LEU A 280 6.80 34.75 -11.31
C LEU A 280 5.33 35.19 -11.46
N PRO A 281 4.97 36.41 -11.01
CA PRO A 281 3.59 36.90 -11.02
C PRO A 281 3.16 37.44 -12.39
N HIS A 282 1.85 37.56 -12.58
CA HIS A 282 1.23 38.42 -13.60
C HIS A 282 0.40 39.50 -12.89
N GLU A 283 0.34 40.69 -13.48
CA GLU A 283 -0.28 41.88 -12.90
C GLU A 283 -1.82 41.93 -13.00
N THR A 284 -2.39 42.90 -12.29
CA THR A 284 -3.83 43.15 -12.07
C THR A 284 -4.41 44.25 -12.96
N ALA A 285 -5.68 44.13 -13.35
CA ALA A 285 -6.50 45.29 -13.74
C ALA A 285 -8.02 45.06 -13.51
N ASP A 286 -8.60 45.89 -12.65
CA ASP A 286 -9.92 46.53 -12.71
C ASP A 286 -11.27 45.76 -12.80
N SER A 287 -12.33 46.53 -12.54
CA SER A 287 -13.78 46.24 -12.47
C SER A 287 -14.51 47.58 -12.77
N PRO A 288 -15.83 47.84 -12.53
CA PRO A 288 -16.97 47.01 -12.06
C PRO A 288 -18.31 47.29 -12.82
N ILE A 289 -19.47 46.89 -12.24
CA ILE A 289 -20.87 47.32 -12.55
C ILE A 289 -21.48 46.74 -13.88
N GLY A 290 -22.76 46.32 -13.97
CA GLY A 290 -23.77 46.04 -12.92
C GLY A 290 -25.24 45.94 -13.40
N LEU A 291 -26.07 45.26 -12.60
CA LEU A 291 -27.50 45.53 -12.28
C LEU A 291 -28.65 45.61 -13.33
N GLN A 292 -29.79 44.98 -12.98
CA GLN A 292 -31.17 45.16 -13.54
C GLN A 292 -31.38 44.57 -14.97
N LYS A 293 -32.57 44.21 -15.49
CA LYS A 293 -34.02 44.22 -15.09
C LYS A 293 -34.76 43.18 -16.00
N SER A 294 -36.07 42.88 -15.99
CA SER A 294 -37.31 43.23 -15.24
C SER A 294 -38.40 42.18 -15.55
N SER A 295 -39.58 42.25 -14.88
CA SER A 295 -40.95 41.95 -15.41
C SER A 295 -41.30 40.56 -16.00
N SER A 296 -42.53 40.03 -16.05
CA SER A 296 -43.87 40.18 -15.42
C SER A 296 -44.74 39.02 -16.01
N ILE A 297 -46.03 38.73 -15.75
CA ILE A 297 -47.13 39.32 -14.96
C ILE A 297 -48.14 38.19 -14.57
N SER A 298 -49.32 38.53 -14.01
CA SER A 298 -50.53 37.69 -13.81
C SER A 298 -50.54 36.65 -12.66
N SER A 299 -51.70 36.36 -12.01
CA SER A 299 -52.60 37.23 -11.22
C SER A 299 -53.86 36.49 -10.72
N LEU A 300 -54.27 36.78 -9.48
CA LEU A 300 -55.65 36.75 -8.94
C LEU A 300 -56.34 35.39 -8.63
N PHE A 301 -57.36 35.51 -7.77
CA PHE A 301 -58.19 34.48 -7.10
C PHE A 301 -57.46 33.60 -6.04
N GLY A 302 -57.99 33.40 -4.84
CA GLY A 302 -59.17 34.00 -4.20
C GLY A 302 -59.53 33.32 -2.86
N ASP A 303 -60.05 34.07 -1.88
CA ASP A 303 -60.31 33.57 -0.51
C ASP A 303 -61.44 32.51 -0.39
N ARG A 304 -61.34 31.62 0.63
CA ARG A 304 -62.26 31.60 1.81
C ARG A 304 -62.08 30.42 2.79
N LEU A 305 -61.78 30.79 4.05
CA LEU A 305 -62.43 30.38 5.32
C LEU A 305 -62.94 28.94 5.58
N ASN A 306 -62.36 28.33 6.64
CA ASN A 306 -63.01 27.67 7.81
C ASN A 306 -64.24 26.74 7.64
N ARG A 307 -64.14 25.51 8.23
CA ARG A 307 -65.04 25.04 9.32
C ARG A 307 -64.57 23.77 10.05
N LYS A 308 -65.17 23.51 11.22
CA LYS A 308 -64.93 22.35 12.14
C LYS A 308 -65.65 21.07 11.70
N GLY A 309 -65.23 19.91 12.24
CA GLY A 309 -66.06 18.71 12.36
C GLY A 309 -65.43 17.59 13.22
N ASP A 310 -65.94 17.38 14.43
CA ASP A 310 -65.63 16.20 15.28
C ASP A 310 -66.53 15.00 14.93
N ILE A 311 -66.03 13.76 15.07
CA ILE A 311 -66.83 12.52 15.26
C ILE A 311 -65.95 11.46 15.96
N LYS A 312 -66.58 10.50 16.67
CA LYS A 312 -65.93 9.63 17.68
C LYS A 312 -66.05 8.13 17.38
N ARG A 313 -64.99 7.40 17.78
CA ARG A 313 -65.00 6.10 18.51
C ARG A 313 -65.81 4.90 17.97
N ALA A 314 -65.11 3.78 17.81
CA ALA A 314 -65.65 2.44 18.12
C ALA A 314 -64.53 1.55 18.73
N GLU A 315 -64.89 0.69 19.69
CA GLU A 315 -64.01 -0.31 20.34
C GLU A 315 -64.71 -1.68 20.30
N SER A 316 -63.98 -2.78 20.16
CA SER A 316 -64.54 -4.11 20.44
C SER A 316 -63.49 -5.18 20.81
N MET A 317 -63.48 -5.52 22.11
CA MET A 317 -63.52 -6.88 22.70
C MET A 317 -62.82 -8.05 21.94
N LYS A 318 -61.73 -8.66 22.46
CA LYS A 318 -61.57 -9.54 23.66
C LYS A 318 -61.73 -11.05 23.38
N SER A 319 -60.69 -11.84 23.66
CA SER A 319 -60.76 -13.12 24.42
C SER A 319 -59.37 -13.72 24.65
N ASP A 320 -59.18 -14.42 25.78
CA ASP A 320 -57.92 -15.06 26.20
C ASP A 320 -58.02 -16.59 26.13
N LEU A 321 -56.93 -17.26 25.72
CA LEU A 321 -56.67 -18.68 26.01
C LEU A 321 -55.20 -18.91 26.37
N LYS A 322 -54.94 -19.83 27.31
CA LYS A 322 -53.59 -20.11 27.85
C LYS A 322 -52.90 -21.33 27.22
N LYS A 323 -51.58 -21.35 27.38
CA LYS A 323 -50.58 -22.18 26.67
C LYS A 323 -50.46 -23.61 27.24
N PRO A 324 -49.92 -24.55 26.46
CA PRO A 324 -48.97 -25.56 26.93
C PRO A 324 -47.51 -25.18 26.57
N LYS A 325 -46.54 -25.66 27.37
CA LYS A 325 -45.09 -25.62 27.04
C LYS A 325 -44.69 -26.93 26.36
N ARG A 326 -43.72 -26.91 25.42
CA ARG A 326 -42.93 -28.12 25.08
C ARG A 326 -41.52 -27.79 24.62
N THR A 327 -40.56 -28.56 25.14
CA THR A 327 -39.15 -28.79 24.73
C THR A 327 -38.23 -27.59 24.38
N PRO A 328 -37.04 -27.47 25.01
CA PRO A 328 -36.02 -26.49 24.61
C PRO A 328 -35.22 -27.00 23.40
N SER A 329 -35.12 -26.21 22.33
CA SER A 329 -34.17 -26.47 21.24
C SER A 329 -32.83 -25.80 21.52
N PHE A 330 -31.79 -26.61 21.71
CA PHE A 330 -30.41 -26.13 21.73
C PHE A 330 -30.01 -25.70 20.31
N THR A 331 -29.97 -24.39 20.06
CA THR A 331 -29.40 -23.82 18.84
C THR A 331 -28.38 -22.75 19.19
N THR A 332 -27.16 -22.92 18.71
CA THR A 332 -25.96 -22.21 19.17
C THR A 332 -25.91 -20.77 18.64
N ARG A 333 -26.76 -19.90 19.18
CA ARG A 333 -26.86 -18.50 18.76
C ARG A 333 -25.66 -17.68 19.22
N ARG A 334 -24.54 -17.82 18.48
CA ARG A 334 -23.32 -17.00 18.61
C ARG A 334 -23.72 -15.53 18.70
N ARG A 335 -23.57 -14.94 19.90
CA ARG A 335 -24.08 -13.60 20.22
C ARG A 335 -23.23 -12.51 19.56
N THR A 336 -23.47 -12.25 18.28
CA THR A 336 -22.96 -11.05 17.62
C THR A 336 -23.54 -9.80 18.31
N GLN A 337 -22.68 -8.86 18.68
CA GLN A 337 -23.05 -7.63 19.39
C GLN A 337 -23.81 -6.70 18.44
N SER A 338 -25.14 -6.81 18.39
CA SER A 338 -25.95 -6.10 17.40
C SER A 338 -26.20 -4.64 17.77
N PHE A 339 -25.50 -3.73 17.08
CA PHE A 339 -25.98 -2.42 16.58
C PHE A 339 -26.62 -1.39 17.54
N ARG A 340 -26.73 -1.65 18.85
CA ARG A 340 -27.34 -0.69 19.82
C ARG A 340 -26.35 0.26 20.51
N LYS A 341 -25.04 0.10 20.34
CA LYS A 341 -24.03 0.97 20.99
C LYS A 341 -23.84 2.33 20.31
N LEU A 342 -24.44 2.54 19.12
CA LEU A 342 -24.40 3.81 18.38
C LEU A 342 -25.69 4.64 18.47
N GLN A 343 -26.67 4.23 19.29
CA GLN A 343 -27.88 5.04 19.54
C GLN A 343 -27.65 6.14 20.61
N LYS A 344 -26.38 6.44 20.93
CA LYS A 344 -25.93 7.67 21.58
C LYS A 344 -24.97 8.38 20.63
N LEU A 345 -25.53 9.06 19.64
CA LEU A 345 -24.82 10.00 18.78
C LEU A 345 -25.72 11.23 18.56
N GLU A 346 -26.08 11.88 19.67
CA GLU A 346 -26.81 13.16 19.71
C GLU A 346 -25.89 14.36 19.41
N GLN A 347 -24.70 14.09 18.85
CA GLN A 347 -23.68 15.06 18.44
C GLN A 347 -23.22 14.69 17.04
N LEU A 348 -23.83 15.31 16.01
CA LEU A 348 -23.24 15.36 14.67
C LEU A 348 -22.10 16.40 14.60
N ASP A 349 -22.02 17.28 15.60
CA ASP A 349 -21.08 18.42 15.69
C ASP A 349 -19.59 18.01 15.81
N GLN A 350 -19.31 16.70 15.88
CA GLN A 350 -17.95 16.13 15.93
C GLN A 350 -17.79 14.95 14.95
N LEU A 351 -18.30 15.09 13.72
CA LEU A 351 -17.92 14.20 12.62
C LEU A 351 -16.42 14.34 12.29
N PRO A 352 -15.75 13.26 11.84
CA PRO A 352 -14.43 13.35 11.21
C PRO A 352 -14.43 14.34 10.03
N PRO A 353 -13.27 14.93 9.67
CA PRO A 353 -13.19 15.80 8.50
C PRO A 353 -13.74 15.10 7.25
N VAL A 354 -14.39 15.88 6.38
CA VAL A 354 -14.96 15.38 5.13
C VAL A 354 -13.83 14.97 4.19
N GLU A 355 -13.83 13.71 3.78
CA GLU A 355 -12.85 13.14 2.85
C GLU A 355 -13.36 13.27 1.41
N ILE A 356 -14.64 12.99 1.17
CA ILE A 356 -15.31 13.07 -0.13
C ILE A 356 -16.73 13.60 0.07
N GLN A 357 -17.18 14.52 -0.79
CA GLN A 357 -18.57 14.99 -0.84
C GLN A 357 -19.05 15.11 -2.28
N GLY A 358 -20.34 14.85 -2.54
CA GLY A 358 -20.91 14.94 -3.87
C GLY A 358 -22.39 14.57 -3.94
N ILE A 359 -23.00 14.76 -5.10
CA ILE A 359 -24.38 14.34 -5.37
C ILE A 359 -24.35 12.89 -5.85
N LEU A 360 -25.20 12.04 -5.27
CA LEU A 360 -25.29 10.62 -5.61
C LEU A 360 -26.74 10.16 -5.73
N ASP A 361 -27.08 9.51 -6.84
CA ASP A 361 -28.37 8.85 -7.02
C ASP A 361 -28.38 7.49 -6.33
N ARG A 362 -29.30 7.31 -5.38
CA ARG A 362 -29.42 6.09 -4.57
C ARG A 362 -30.80 5.47 -4.68
N LYS A 363 -30.84 4.18 -5.00
CA LYS A 363 -31.99 3.30 -4.77
C LYS A 363 -31.83 2.61 -3.41
N HIS A 364 -32.83 2.72 -2.52
CA HIS A 364 -32.80 2.09 -1.20
C HIS A 364 -33.75 0.88 -1.19
N GLU A 365 -33.22 -0.34 -1.26
CA GLU A 365 -34.05 -1.55 -1.33
C GLU A 365 -34.31 -2.22 0.03
N LEU A 366 -33.29 -2.28 0.89
CA LEU A 366 -33.32 -2.96 2.19
C LEU A 366 -32.86 -2.04 3.33
N GLN A 367 -33.65 -1.99 4.40
CA GLN A 367 -33.31 -1.37 5.67
C GLN A 367 -32.42 -2.28 6.52
N SER A 368 -31.75 -1.69 7.52
CA SER A 368 -30.96 -2.40 8.53
C SER A 368 -31.73 -3.59 9.13
N GLY A 369 -31.18 -4.80 8.99
CA GLY A 369 -31.84 -6.04 9.39
C GLY A 369 -32.66 -6.74 8.29
N GLY A 370 -32.50 -6.35 7.02
CA GLY A 370 -32.98 -7.11 5.86
C GLY A 370 -34.47 -6.93 5.52
N LYS A 371 -35.14 -5.94 6.11
CA LYS A 371 -36.53 -5.60 5.75
C LYS A 371 -36.56 -4.75 4.47
N LYS A 372 -37.52 -4.99 3.57
CA LYS A 372 -37.73 -4.14 2.38
C LYS A 372 -38.03 -2.71 2.81
N ALA A 373 -37.34 -1.73 2.21
CA ALA A 373 -37.57 -0.31 2.47
C ALA A 373 -38.94 0.15 1.97
N ALA A 374 -39.53 1.13 2.65
CA ALA A 374 -40.86 1.66 2.32
C ALA A 374 -40.87 2.38 0.96
N ILE A 375 -39.86 3.19 0.68
CA ILE A 375 -39.65 3.88 -0.60
C ILE A 375 -38.44 3.24 -1.29
N ARG A 376 -38.63 2.76 -2.53
CA ARG A 376 -37.64 2.00 -3.31
C ARG A 376 -37.40 2.59 -4.71
N SER A 377 -37.79 3.85 -4.91
CA SER A 377 -37.39 4.63 -6.08
C SER A 377 -35.90 4.99 -6.00
N TRP A 378 -35.33 5.44 -7.12
CA TRP A 378 -34.12 6.27 -7.09
C TRP A 378 -34.41 7.60 -6.37
N LYS A 379 -33.39 8.16 -5.73
CA LYS A 379 -33.37 9.50 -5.16
C LYS A 379 -31.97 10.08 -5.24
N THR A 380 -31.87 11.28 -5.80
CA THR A 380 -30.71 12.15 -5.75
C THR A 380 -30.52 12.66 -4.32
N LEU A 381 -29.34 12.47 -3.74
CA LEU A 381 -29.02 12.87 -2.37
C LEU A 381 -27.62 13.50 -2.29
N TYR A 382 -27.48 14.59 -1.54
CA TYR A 382 -26.17 15.12 -1.19
C TYR A 382 -25.50 14.17 -0.19
N THR A 383 -24.33 13.65 -0.55
CA THR A 383 -23.71 12.50 0.11
C THR A 383 -22.29 12.86 0.54
N VAL A 384 -21.95 12.53 1.79
CA VAL A 384 -20.71 12.96 2.46
C VAL A 384 -20.04 11.77 3.13
N LEU A 385 -18.75 11.56 2.86
CA LEU A 385 -17.92 10.54 3.49
C LEU A 385 -17.02 11.16 4.56
N CYS A 386 -17.16 10.69 5.80
CA CYS A 386 -16.35 11.04 6.95
C CYS A 386 -15.67 9.78 7.48
N GLY A 387 -14.52 9.40 6.90
CA GLY A 387 -13.84 8.15 7.20
C GLY A 387 -14.67 6.94 6.77
N GLN A 388 -15.02 6.10 7.74
CA GLN A 388 -15.85 4.91 7.49
C GLN A 388 -17.36 5.21 7.48
N LEU A 389 -17.79 6.48 7.63
CA LEU A 389 -19.21 6.84 7.73
C LEU A 389 -19.69 7.60 6.49
N LEU A 390 -20.65 7.02 5.76
CA LEU A 390 -21.32 7.64 4.62
C LEU A 390 -22.67 8.21 5.06
N CYS A 391 -22.77 9.55 5.07
CA CYS A 391 -23.93 10.33 5.46
C CYS A 391 -24.71 10.84 4.24
N PHE A 392 -26.02 11.06 4.40
CA PHE A 392 -26.92 11.44 3.30
C PHE A 392 -27.84 12.59 3.73
N PHE A 393 -27.89 13.64 2.93
CA PHE A 393 -28.64 14.87 3.13
C PHE A 393 -29.49 15.16 1.89
N LYS A 394 -30.46 16.07 2.00
CA LYS A 394 -31.31 16.47 0.87
C LYS A 394 -30.54 17.36 -0.11
N ASP A 395 -29.74 18.26 0.43
CA ASP A 395 -29.00 19.33 -0.24
C ASP A 395 -27.79 19.75 0.63
N GLN A 396 -27.00 20.71 0.12
CA GLN A 396 -25.85 21.29 0.82
C GLN A 396 -26.27 21.98 2.14
N ASP A 397 -27.45 22.59 2.17
CA ASP A 397 -27.96 23.32 3.34
C ASP A 397 -28.36 22.37 4.48
N ASP A 398 -29.03 21.25 4.18
CA ASP A 398 -29.30 20.19 5.16
C ASP A 398 -27.99 19.56 5.70
N PHE A 399 -26.89 19.57 4.95
CA PHE A 399 -25.58 19.17 5.48
C PHE A 399 -25.02 20.19 6.49
N VAL A 400 -25.02 21.49 6.14
CA VAL A 400 -24.57 22.56 7.07
C VAL A 400 -25.45 22.59 8.34
N ALA A 401 -26.74 22.29 8.22
CA ALA A 401 -27.67 22.15 9.33
C ALA A 401 -27.61 20.79 10.07
N SER A 402 -26.66 19.89 9.74
CA SER A 402 -26.51 18.53 10.30
C SER A 402 -27.79 17.66 10.24
N LYS A 403 -28.66 17.93 9.27
CA LYS A 403 -30.00 17.37 9.13
C LYS A 403 -30.02 16.20 8.15
N ALA A 404 -29.56 15.04 8.61
CA ALA A 404 -29.47 13.82 7.80
C ALA A 404 -30.86 13.39 7.26
N ALA A 405 -30.95 13.21 5.92
CA ALA A 405 -32.17 12.81 5.22
C ALA A 405 -32.44 11.30 5.30
N THR A 406 -31.40 10.48 5.49
CA THR A 406 -31.53 9.04 5.83
C THR A 406 -30.43 8.60 6.79
N SER A 407 -30.63 7.48 7.49
CA SER A 407 -29.63 6.92 8.41
C SER A 407 -28.29 6.66 7.70
N PRO A 408 -27.15 7.13 8.27
CA PRO A 408 -25.82 6.86 7.73
C PRO A 408 -25.49 5.37 7.60
N ILE A 409 -24.56 5.06 6.68
CA ILE A 409 -24.02 3.73 6.44
C ILE A 409 -22.56 3.68 6.89
N ILE A 410 -22.15 2.59 7.55
CA ILE A 410 -20.74 2.32 7.83
C ILE A 410 -20.17 1.49 6.69
N ILE A 411 -19.16 2.01 6.00
CA ILE A 411 -18.41 1.30 4.95
C ILE A 411 -17.21 0.60 5.60
N PHE A 412 -17.28 -0.73 5.67
CA PHE A 412 -16.18 -1.52 6.19
C PHE A 412 -14.99 -1.50 5.22
N LYS A 413 -13.85 -0.99 5.67
CA LYS A 413 -12.65 -0.72 4.86
C LYS A 413 -12.88 0.27 3.69
N ALA A 414 -13.62 1.36 3.93
CA ALA A 414 -13.32 2.61 3.22
C ALA A 414 -11.82 2.94 3.41
N LYS A 415 -11.19 3.48 2.37
CA LYS A 415 -9.74 3.56 2.23
C LYS A 415 -9.35 4.71 1.31
#